data_AF-A0A949XXB6-F1
#
_entry.id   AF-A0A949XXB6-F1
#
_cell.length_a   1.000
_cell.length_b   1.000
_cell.length_c   1.000
_cell.angle_alpha   90.00
_cell.angle_beta   90.00
_cell.angle_gamma   90.00
#
_symmetry.space_group_name_H-M   'P 1'
#
loop_
_entity.id
_entity.type
_entity.pdbx_description
1 polymer ?
#
loop_
_entity_poly.entity_id
_entity_poly.type
_entity_poly.pdbx_seq_one_letter_code
_entity_poly.pdbx_strand_id
1 'polypeptide(L)'
;MPFAVFRRHQRKLLAIFAILAMFGFVLADSLPRLLSGGYGGRNQNPPVVTLYHRTVYRGELNQMAQQRNVANLFMAQLLGRAPFGDLKDRSLVDALILQHEADRLGMPTGPEVGREWLKQTFGELMNRETFEAILSRLGRQVSGEQVLSDIAGQVRLLKVRQLLGGPLVTPLDVFQAYRDQNERASVRAASFPVEDFLAKVPDPSPSELEAFFDRYKDVLPDPARDTPGFKVPRQIRVEILS
;
A
#
# COMPACT_ATOMS: atom_id res chain seq x y z
N MET A 1 -12.59 13.84 -72.12
CA MET A 1 -13.76 14.49 -71.48
C MET A 1 -14.36 13.56 -70.41
N PRO A 2 -13.89 13.61 -69.15
CA PRO A 2 -14.29 12.65 -68.08
C PRO A 2 -15.69 12.89 -67.48
N PHE A 3 -16.30 14.05 -67.79
CA PHE A 3 -17.52 14.51 -67.13
C PHE A 3 -18.84 13.95 -67.71
N ALA A 4 -18.78 13.18 -68.80
CA ALA A 4 -19.98 12.56 -69.39
C ALA A 4 -20.51 11.37 -68.54
N VAL A 5 -19.61 10.62 -67.90
CA VAL A 5 -19.97 9.49 -67.04
C VAL A 5 -20.60 9.97 -65.73
N PHE A 6 -20.10 11.07 -65.17
CA PHE A 6 -20.62 11.70 -63.96
C PHE A 6 -22.08 12.13 -64.08
N ARG A 7 -22.46 12.71 -65.22
CA ARG A 7 -23.83 13.21 -65.44
C ARG A 7 -24.83 12.08 -65.69
N ARG A 8 -24.40 10.98 -66.34
CA ARG A 8 -25.28 9.83 -66.67
C ARG A 8 -25.65 8.98 -65.45
N HIS A 9 -24.80 8.95 -64.42
CA HIS A 9 -25.02 8.15 -63.21
C HIS A 9 -25.08 8.98 -61.92
N GLN A 10 -25.31 10.29 -62.03
CA GLN A 10 -25.30 11.23 -60.90
C GLN A 10 -26.17 10.77 -59.72
N ARG A 11 -27.37 10.24 -59.97
CA ARG A 11 -28.27 9.73 -58.92
C ARG A 11 -27.73 8.47 -58.23
N LYS A 12 -27.07 7.58 -58.98
CA LYS A 12 -26.47 6.35 -58.43
C LYS A 12 -25.21 6.65 -57.62
N LEU A 13 -24.41 7.62 -58.07
CA LEU A 13 -23.22 8.08 -57.34
C LEU A 13 -23.57 8.76 -56.02
N LEU A 14 -24.61 9.59 -56.00
CA LEU A 14 -25.11 10.22 -54.76
C LEU A 14 -25.60 9.16 -53.75
N ALA A 15 -26.34 8.16 -54.21
CA ALA A 15 -26.80 7.06 -53.35
C ALA A 15 -25.63 6.25 -52.78
N ILE A 16 -24.65 5.89 -53.61
CA ILE A 16 -23.44 5.17 -53.17
C ILE A 16 -22.65 6.00 -52.16
N PHE A 17 -22.48 7.30 -52.41
CA PHE A 17 -21.75 8.18 -51.49
C PHE A 17 -22.47 8.35 -50.15
N ALA A 18 -23.81 8.43 -50.17
CA ALA A 18 -24.61 8.47 -48.95
C ALA A 18 -24.52 7.17 -48.13
N ILE A 19 -24.56 6.01 -48.79
CA ILE A 19 -24.36 4.71 -48.13
C ILE A 19 -22.95 4.59 -47.57
N LEU A 20 -21.94 5.05 -48.32
CA LEU A 20 -20.55 5.05 -47.88
C LEU A 20 -20.34 6.01 -46.70
N ALA A 21 -21.04 7.15 -46.67
CA ALA A 21 -21.05 8.07 -45.54
C ALA A 21 -21.76 7.47 -44.31
N MET A 22 -22.87 6.74 -44.47
CA MET A 22 -23.51 6.01 -43.37
C MET A 22 -22.58 4.94 -42.79
N PHE A 23 -21.92 4.15 -43.63
CA PHE A 23 -20.91 3.17 -43.18
C PHE A 23 -19.72 3.85 -42.52
N GLY A 24 -19.26 4.98 -43.06
CA GLY A 24 -18.21 5.79 -42.47
C GLY A 24 -18.58 6.25 -41.06
N PHE A 25 -19.80 6.71 -40.83
CA PHE A 25 -20.26 7.16 -39.51
C PHE A 25 -20.43 6.01 -38.50
N VAL A 26 -20.89 4.83 -38.95
CA VAL A 26 -21.04 3.63 -38.10
C VAL A 26 -19.68 3.00 -37.74
N LEU A 27 -18.72 3.02 -38.67
CA LEU A 27 -17.36 2.51 -38.45
C LEU A 27 -16.42 3.55 -37.82
N ALA A 28 -16.76 4.85 -37.87
CA ALA A 28 -15.95 5.92 -37.28
C ALA A 28 -15.84 5.84 -35.75
N ASP A 29 -16.76 5.18 -35.05
CA ASP A 29 -16.63 4.94 -33.60
C ASP A 29 -15.84 3.67 -33.25
N SER A 30 -15.70 2.73 -34.19
CA SER A 30 -15.04 1.43 -33.98
C SER A 30 -13.62 1.35 -34.57
N LEU A 31 -13.35 2.09 -35.65
CA LEU A 31 -12.01 2.25 -36.24
C LEU A 31 -11.01 2.94 -35.30
N PRO A 32 -11.35 3.99 -34.53
CA PRO A 32 -10.42 4.60 -33.59
C PRO A 32 -9.98 3.61 -32.53
N ARG A 33 -10.83 2.69 -32.05
CA ARG A 33 -10.43 1.73 -31.00
C ARG A 33 -9.44 0.66 -31.49
N LEU A 34 -9.43 0.38 -32.78
CA LEU A 34 -8.56 -0.61 -33.43
C LEU A 34 -7.29 0.04 -34.03
N LEU A 35 -7.36 1.33 -34.40
CA LEU A 35 -6.24 2.12 -34.94
C LEU A 35 -5.59 3.04 -33.89
N SER A 36 -6.19 3.24 -32.72
CA SER A 36 -5.58 3.92 -31.55
C SER A 36 -4.69 2.98 -30.73
N GLY A 37 -4.21 1.89 -31.33
CA GLY A 37 -3.12 1.06 -30.82
C GLY A 37 -1.78 1.79 -30.68
N GLY A 38 -1.72 3.08 -31.01
CA GLY A 38 -0.61 3.95 -30.64
C GLY A 38 -0.85 5.37 -31.09
N TYR A 39 -1.38 6.22 -30.21
CA TYR A 39 -1.10 7.67 -30.12
C TYR A 39 -1.87 8.27 -28.92
N GLY A 40 -1.72 7.65 -27.75
CA GLY A 40 -1.82 8.36 -26.49
C GLY A 40 -0.41 8.37 -25.95
N GLY A 41 0.22 9.55 -25.83
CA GLY A 41 1.49 9.69 -25.13
C GLY A 41 1.32 9.14 -23.73
N ARG A 42 1.63 7.85 -23.56
CA ARG A 42 1.64 7.15 -22.29
C ARG A 42 2.57 7.97 -21.44
N ASN A 43 2.02 8.72 -20.48
CA ASN A 43 2.84 9.48 -19.56
C ASN A 43 3.71 8.45 -18.86
N GLN A 44 4.96 8.28 -19.32
CA GLN A 44 5.82 7.16 -18.93
C GLN A 44 6.22 7.28 -17.45
N ASN A 45 5.96 8.46 -16.88
CA ASN A 45 6.34 8.82 -15.54
C ASN A 45 5.22 9.61 -14.82
N PRO A 46 4.08 8.98 -14.46
CA PRO A 46 3.00 9.67 -13.77
C PRO A 46 3.43 10.08 -12.34
N PRO A 47 2.90 11.21 -11.82
CA PRO A 47 3.08 11.57 -10.41
C PRO A 47 2.38 10.54 -9.51
N VAL A 48 2.99 10.19 -8.39
CA VAL A 48 2.45 9.17 -7.46
C VAL A 48 2.01 9.79 -6.14
N VAL A 49 2.85 10.62 -5.53
CA VAL A 49 2.59 11.26 -4.24
C VAL A 49 3.36 12.57 -4.14
N THR A 50 2.91 13.51 -3.31
CA THR A 50 3.68 14.71 -2.97
C THR A 50 4.26 14.54 -1.57
N LEU A 51 5.58 14.60 -1.43
CA LEU A 51 6.32 14.53 -0.17
C LEU A 51 7.10 15.83 0.02
N TYR A 52 7.02 16.46 1.20
CA TYR A 52 7.81 17.66 1.52
C TYR A 52 7.70 18.78 0.45
N HIS A 53 6.49 19.05 -0.06
CA HIS A 53 6.23 19.99 -1.16
C HIS A 53 6.89 19.65 -2.50
N ARG A 54 7.40 18.42 -2.66
CA ARG A 54 7.94 17.88 -3.91
C ARG A 54 7.07 16.73 -4.42
N THR A 55 6.70 16.78 -5.69
CA THR A 55 6.02 15.65 -6.34
C THR A 55 7.01 14.53 -6.64
N VAL A 56 6.71 13.34 -6.16
CA VAL A 56 7.42 12.09 -6.44
C VAL A 56 6.79 11.41 -7.63
N TYR A 57 7.62 11.04 -8.59
CA TYR A 57 7.19 10.39 -9.82
C TYR A 57 7.48 8.89 -9.83
N ARG A 58 6.78 8.16 -10.71
CA ARG A 58 6.93 6.71 -10.89
C ARG A 58 8.38 6.26 -11.14
N GLY A 59 9.17 7.07 -11.85
CA GLY A 59 10.56 6.81 -12.18
C GLY A 59 11.46 6.81 -10.94
N GLU A 60 11.17 7.66 -9.95
CA GLU A 60 11.90 7.68 -8.68
C GLU A 60 11.62 6.42 -7.86
N LEU A 61 10.35 5.97 -7.85
CA LEU A 61 10.00 4.69 -7.24
C LEU A 61 10.67 3.52 -7.96
N ASN A 62 10.72 3.54 -9.29
CA ASN A 62 11.39 2.50 -10.07
C ASN A 62 12.90 2.45 -9.78
N GLN A 63 13.55 3.61 -9.62
CA GLN A 63 14.96 3.69 -9.26
C GLN A 63 15.20 3.11 -7.86
N MET A 64 14.40 3.51 -6.87
CA MET A 64 14.46 2.94 -5.52
C MET A 64 14.19 1.42 -5.53
N ALA A 65 13.24 0.97 -6.33
CA ALA A 65 12.92 -0.44 -6.49
C ALA A 65 14.10 -1.24 -7.07
N GLN A 66 14.78 -0.70 -8.08
CA GLN A 66 15.96 -1.33 -8.67
C GLN A 66 17.09 -1.46 -7.65
N GLN A 67 17.43 -0.38 -6.94
CA GLN A 67 18.47 -0.38 -5.91
C GLN A 67 18.14 -1.39 -4.80
N ARG A 68 16.90 -1.35 -4.28
CA ARG A 68 16.45 -2.29 -3.26
C ARG A 68 16.45 -3.73 -3.75
N ASN A 69 16.05 -3.98 -4.99
CA ASN A 69 16.02 -5.32 -5.57
C ASN A 69 17.45 -5.90 -5.69
N VAL A 70 18.41 -5.12 -6.18
CA VAL A 70 19.83 -5.53 -6.25
C VAL A 70 20.35 -5.90 -4.86
N ALA A 71 20.14 -5.03 -3.87
CA ALA A 71 20.56 -5.28 -2.50
C ALA A 71 19.87 -6.52 -1.91
N ASN A 72 18.56 -6.68 -2.12
CA ASN A 72 17.82 -7.84 -1.65
C ASN A 72 18.23 -9.15 -2.32
N LEU A 73 18.55 -9.15 -3.62
CA LEU A 73 19.03 -10.33 -4.33
C LEU A 73 20.39 -10.78 -3.77
N PHE A 74 21.30 -9.84 -3.54
CA PHE A 74 22.57 -10.13 -2.89
C PHE A 74 22.36 -10.74 -1.49
N MET A 75 21.52 -10.10 -0.68
CA MET A 75 21.23 -10.59 0.68
C MET A 75 20.46 -11.91 0.68
N ALA A 76 19.64 -12.18 -0.32
CA ALA A 76 18.94 -13.45 -0.45
C ALA A 76 19.92 -14.60 -0.75
N GLN A 77 20.96 -14.35 -1.55
CA GLN A 77 22.04 -15.33 -1.75
C GLN A 77 22.86 -15.56 -0.48
N LEU A 78 23.03 -14.54 0.35
CA LEU A 78 23.79 -14.63 1.60
C LEU A 78 23.00 -15.25 2.76
N LEU A 79 21.74 -14.84 2.96
CA LEU A 79 20.92 -15.13 4.14
C LEU A 79 19.68 -15.99 3.85
N GLY A 80 19.40 -16.29 2.58
CA GLY A 80 18.15 -16.94 2.18
C GLY A 80 16.91 -16.05 2.33
N ARG A 81 17.08 -14.74 2.61
CA ARG A 81 15.98 -13.77 2.77
C ARG A 81 16.37 -12.36 2.31
N ALA A 82 15.36 -11.55 2.00
CA ALA A 82 15.48 -10.16 1.58
C ALA A 82 15.18 -9.19 2.75
N PRO A 83 16.19 -8.57 3.39
CA PRO A 83 15.99 -7.80 4.63
C PRO A 83 15.57 -6.34 4.41
N PHE A 84 15.68 -5.78 3.20
CA PHE A 84 15.52 -4.33 2.96
C PHE A 84 14.09 -3.90 2.61
N GLY A 85 13.09 -4.74 2.90
CA GLY A 85 11.67 -4.49 2.64
C GLY A 85 11.20 -4.92 1.25
N ASP A 86 9.89 -4.81 0.99
CA ASP A 86 9.27 -5.20 -0.28
C ASP A 86 9.35 -4.10 -1.36
N LEU A 87 8.97 -4.44 -2.59
CA LEU A 87 8.99 -3.56 -3.77
C LEU A 87 7.63 -2.90 -4.05
N LYS A 88 6.70 -2.90 -3.09
CA LYS A 88 5.39 -2.27 -3.27
C LYS A 88 5.52 -0.75 -3.18
N ASP A 89 4.70 -0.04 -3.94
CA ASP A 89 4.68 1.44 -3.99
C ASP A 89 4.74 2.09 -2.61
N ARG A 90 3.90 1.63 -1.66
CA ARG A 90 3.89 2.16 -0.28
C ARG A 90 5.25 2.05 0.42
N SER A 91 5.87 0.87 0.35
CA SER A 91 7.17 0.60 0.96
C SER A 91 8.31 1.38 0.30
N LEU A 92 8.17 1.68 -1.00
CA LEU A 92 9.11 2.50 -1.75
C LEU A 92 8.93 4.00 -1.44
N VAL A 93 7.70 4.47 -1.28
CA VAL A 93 7.40 5.84 -0.81
C VAL A 93 7.97 6.05 0.60
N ASP A 94 7.76 5.11 1.52
CA ASP A 94 8.37 5.16 2.85
C ASP A 94 9.90 5.18 2.78
N ALA A 95 10.48 4.44 1.81
CA ALA A 95 11.92 4.45 1.57
C ALA A 95 12.43 5.85 1.15
N LEU A 96 11.70 6.55 0.28
CA LEU A 96 12.05 7.89 -0.16
C LEU A 96 11.97 8.91 0.98
N ILE A 97 11.01 8.75 1.89
CA ILE A 97 10.92 9.56 3.12
C ILE A 97 12.17 9.35 3.97
N LEU A 98 12.55 8.09 4.21
CA LEU A 98 13.75 7.75 4.99
C LEU A 98 15.04 8.17 4.28
N GLN A 99 15.06 8.15 2.95
CA GLN A 99 16.21 8.56 2.15
C GLN A 99 16.43 10.06 2.29
N HIS A 100 15.36 10.85 2.19
CA HIS A 100 15.42 12.28 2.42
C HIS A 100 15.97 12.61 3.81
N GLU A 101 15.54 11.87 4.83
CA GLU A 101 16.06 12.03 6.18
C GLU A 101 17.53 11.62 6.31
N ALA A 102 17.95 10.52 5.67
CA ALA A 102 19.35 10.10 5.64
C ALA A 102 20.26 11.15 4.99
N ASP A 103 19.78 11.78 3.92
CA ASP A 103 20.46 12.85 3.20
C ASP A 103 20.54 14.12 4.08
N ARG A 104 19.45 14.47 4.77
CA ARG A 104 19.41 15.58 5.75
C ARG A 104 20.43 15.39 6.88
N LEU A 105 20.60 14.15 7.35
CA LEU A 105 21.56 13.80 8.40
C LEU A 105 23.01 13.68 7.89
N GLY A 106 23.26 13.89 6.59
CA GLY A 106 24.60 13.80 6.01
C GLY A 106 25.19 12.39 6.04
N MET A 107 24.36 11.35 6.06
CA MET A 107 24.86 9.97 6.10
C MET A 107 25.61 9.64 4.79
N PRO A 108 26.83 9.07 4.84
CA PRO A 108 27.61 8.78 3.63
C PRO A 108 26.87 7.81 2.70
N THR A 109 27.00 8.01 1.38
CA THR A 109 26.30 7.22 0.34
C THR A 109 27.18 6.19 -0.36
N GLY A 110 28.50 6.25 -0.15
CA GLY A 110 29.45 5.50 -0.95
C GLY A 110 29.48 3.99 -0.63
N PRO A 111 30.08 3.19 -1.53
CA PRO A 111 30.17 1.74 -1.41
C PRO A 111 30.94 1.27 -0.16
N GLU A 112 31.79 2.12 0.41
CA GLU A 112 32.46 1.88 1.69
C GLU A 112 31.48 1.62 2.84
N VAL A 113 30.33 2.29 2.88
CA VAL A 113 29.32 2.07 3.91
C VAL A 113 28.73 0.67 3.80
N GLY A 114 28.41 0.22 2.59
CA GLY A 114 27.88 -1.12 2.35
C GLY A 114 28.90 -2.19 2.70
N ARG A 115 30.16 -1.99 2.31
CA ARG A 115 31.26 -2.91 2.62
C ARG A 115 31.50 -3.04 4.12
N GLU A 116 31.62 -1.92 4.83
CA GLU A 116 31.85 -1.94 6.28
C GLU A 116 30.66 -2.51 7.03
N TRP A 117 29.43 -2.22 6.59
CA TRP A 117 28.24 -2.84 7.17
C TRP A 117 28.20 -4.36 6.99
N LEU A 118 28.51 -4.86 5.79
CA LEU A 118 28.56 -6.31 5.54
C LEU A 118 29.63 -6.98 6.40
N LYS A 119 30.83 -6.39 6.51
CA LYS A 119 31.90 -6.89 7.38
C LYS A 119 31.49 -6.89 8.85
N GLN A 120 30.91 -5.81 9.35
CA GLN A 120 30.49 -5.71 10.75
C GLN A 120 29.37 -6.69 11.10
N THR A 121 28.45 -6.92 10.17
CA THR A 121 27.26 -7.75 10.41
C THR A 121 27.57 -9.25 10.28
N PHE A 122 28.44 -9.64 9.33
CA PHE A 122 28.68 -11.04 8.99
C PHE A 122 30.10 -11.53 9.33
N GLY A 123 30.99 -10.63 9.75
CA GLY A 123 32.36 -10.96 10.14
C GLY A 123 33.12 -11.74 9.05
N GLU A 124 33.73 -12.84 9.47
CA GLU A 124 34.53 -13.74 8.62
C GLU A 124 33.76 -14.38 7.46
N LEU A 125 32.43 -14.44 7.54
CA LEU A 125 31.61 -14.94 6.43
C LEU A 125 31.69 -14.03 5.21
N MET A 126 31.95 -12.73 5.41
CA MET A 126 32.07 -11.74 4.35
C MET A 126 33.53 -11.49 3.96
N ASN A 127 34.17 -12.52 3.39
CA ASN A 127 35.47 -12.40 2.75
C ASN A 127 35.33 -12.10 1.23
N ARG A 128 36.48 -11.86 0.58
CA ARG A 128 36.52 -11.53 -0.85
C ARG A 128 35.97 -12.66 -1.70
N GLU A 129 36.31 -13.90 -1.36
CA GLU A 129 35.94 -15.10 -2.10
C GLU A 129 34.41 -15.31 -2.08
N THR A 130 33.79 -15.20 -0.91
CA THR A 130 32.33 -15.28 -0.75
C THR A 130 31.62 -14.15 -1.48
N PHE A 131 32.14 -12.93 -1.38
CA PHE A 131 31.56 -11.77 -2.07
C PHE A 131 31.57 -11.96 -3.60
N GLU A 132 32.71 -12.33 -4.18
CA GLU A 132 32.85 -12.61 -5.61
C GLU A 132 32.01 -13.82 -6.06
N ALA A 133 31.89 -14.85 -5.22
CA ALA A 133 31.05 -16.00 -5.49
C ALA A 133 29.55 -15.61 -5.56
N ILE A 134 29.08 -14.71 -4.68
CA ILE A 134 27.71 -14.19 -4.72
C ILE A 134 27.50 -13.31 -5.96
N LEU A 135 28.45 -12.41 -6.27
CA LEU A 135 28.36 -11.56 -7.46
C LEU A 135 28.29 -12.39 -8.75
N SER A 136 29.10 -13.44 -8.85
CA SER A 136 29.09 -14.34 -9.99
C SER A 136 27.72 -14.99 -10.24
N ARG A 137 26.92 -15.20 -9.18
CA ARG A 137 25.56 -15.74 -9.25
C ARG A 137 24.50 -14.70 -9.61
N LEU A 138 24.71 -13.43 -9.23
CA LEU A 138 23.82 -12.32 -9.62
C LEU A 138 23.93 -12.00 -11.12
N GLY A 139 25.03 -12.38 -11.76
CA GLY A 139 25.26 -12.21 -13.20
C GLY A 139 26.05 -10.93 -13.53
N ARG A 140 26.57 -10.86 -14.76
CA ARG A 140 27.52 -9.82 -15.22
C ARG A 140 26.93 -8.40 -15.34
N GLN A 141 25.64 -8.21 -15.06
CA GLN A 141 24.97 -6.92 -15.26
C GLN A 141 25.11 -5.95 -14.09
N VAL A 142 25.57 -6.42 -12.92
CA VAL A 142 25.75 -5.59 -11.73
C VAL A 142 27.19 -5.66 -11.26
N SER A 143 27.86 -4.51 -11.14
CA SER A 143 29.23 -4.45 -10.61
C SER A 143 29.23 -4.61 -9.09
N GLY A 144 30.35 -5.09 -8.53
CA GLY A 144 30.50 -5.16 -7.07
C GLY A 144 30.36 -3.80 -6.40
N GLU A 145 30.85 -2.74 -7.04
CA GLU A 145 30.71 -1.37 -6.55
C GLU A 145 29.25 -0.91 -6.53
N GLN A 146 28.48 -1.23 -7.56
CA GLN A 146 27.04 -0.93 -7.61
C GLN A 146 26.28 -1.67 -6.50
N VAL A 147 26.56 -2.96 -6.30
CA VAL A 147 25.94 -3.74 -5.20
C VAL A 147 26.25 -3.11 -3.84
N LEU A 148 27.51 -2.74 -3.61
CA LEU A 148 27.92 -2.11 -2.35
C LEU A 148 27.24 -0.74 -2.16
N SER A 149 27.10 0.05 -3.22
CA SER A 149 26.37 1.31 -3.20
C SER A 149 24.88 1.11 -2.91
N ASP A 150 24.25 0.10 -3.50
CA ASP A 150 22.83 -0.20 -3.29
C ASP A 150 22.57 -0.70 -1.86
N ILE A 151 23.46 -1.55 -1.34
CA ILE A 151 23.45 -1.97 0.07
C ILE A 151 23.66 -0.76 0.98
N ALA A 152 24.62 0.11 0.69
CA ALA A 152 24.84 1.34 1.44
C ALA A 152 23.56 2.19 1.51
N GLY A 153 22.88 2.38 0.37
CA GLY A 153 21.59 3.05 0.28
C GLY A 153 20.57 2.48 1.25
N GLN A 154 20.34 1.16 1.22
CA GLN A 154 19.35 0.52 2.10
C GLN A 154 19.76 0.53 3.58
N VAL A 155 21.06 0.37 3.88
CA VAL A 155 21.59 0.42 5.25
C VAL A 155 21.38 1.80 5.88
N ARG A 156 21.54 2.89 5.12
CA ARG A 156 21.22 4.24 5.60
C ARG A 156 19.75 4.34 6.03
N LEU A 157 18.83 3.80 5.23
CA LEU A 157 17.40 3.82 5.56
C LEU A 157 17.11 3.01 6.83
N LEU A 158 17.75 1.86 6.99
CA LEU A 158 17.64 1.05 8.21
C LEU A 158 18.15 1.82 9.44
N LYS A 159 19.29 2.50 9.33
CA LYS A 159 19.85 3.32 10.41
C LYS A 159 18.92 4.46 10.79
N VAL A 160 18.37 5.19 9.82
CA VAL A 160 17.37 6.24 10.09
C VAL A 160 16.16 5.67 10.81
N ARG A 161 15.63 4.53 10.36
CA ARG A 161 14.50 3.88 11.04
C ARG A 161 14.83 3.47 12.48
N GLN A 162 16.07 3.08 12.76
CA GLN A 162 16.53 2.79 14.13
C GLN A 162 16.69 4.07 14.97
N LEU A 163 17.09 5.20 14.38
CA LEU A 163 17.22 6.49 15.08
C LEU A 163 15.88 7.03 15.58
N LEU A 164 14.77 6.72 14.90
CA LEU A 164 13.42 7.08 15.34
C LEU A 164 13.02 6.39 16.66
N GLY A 165 13.85 5.48 17.18
CA GLY A 165 13.63 4.77 18.44
C GLY A 165 12.54 3.71 18.33
N GLY A 166 12.66 2.66 19.13
CA GLY A 166 11.46 1.89 19.49
C GLY A 166 10.44 2.83 20.17
N PRO A 167 9.15 2.46 20.22
CA PRO A 167 8.19 3.24 21.00
C PRO A 167 8.74 3.49 22.40
N LEU A 168 8.55 4.69 22.94
CA LEU A 168 8.92 5.03 24.32
C LEU A 168 8.26 4.00 25.24
N VAL A 169 9.03 3.03 25.73
CA VAL A 169 8.56 2.07 26.73
C VAL A 169 8.50 2.83 28.05
N THR A 170 7.28 3.14 28.49
CA THR A 170 7.08 3.84 29.75
C THR A 170 7.24 2.88 30.92
N PRO A 171 7.58 3.37 32.13
CA PRO A 171 7.55 2.55 33.34
C PRO A 171 6.20 1.87 33.57
N LEU A 172 5.10 2.48 33.10
CA LEU A 172 3.76 1.89 33.18
C LEU A 172 3.65 0.65 32.28
N ASP A 173 4.17 0.68 31.06
CA ASP A 173 4.14 -0.46 30.14
C ASP A 173 4.91 -1.66 30.72
N VAL A 174 6.06 -1.40 31.33
CA VAL A 174 6.85 -2.44 32.01
C VAL A 174 6.11 -3.01 33.22
N PHE A 175 5.48 -2.13 34.02
CA PHE A 175 4.69 -2.55 35.18
C PHE A 175 3.47 -3.38 34.78
N GLN A 176 2.76 -3.00 33.72
CA GLN A 176 1.62 -3.75 33.19
C GLN A 176 2.05 -5.12 32.66
N ALA A 177 3.11 -5.19 31.86
CA ALA A 177 3.64 -6.46 31.36
C ALA A 177 4.10 -7.39 32.50
N TYR A 178 4.75 -6.84 33.54
CA TYR A 178 5.11 -7.58 34.74
C TYR A 178 3.85 -8.11 35.46
N ARG A 179 2.84 -7.26 35.64
CA ARG A 179 1.60 -7.64 36.30
C ARG A 179 0.86 -8.72 35.53
N ASP A 180 0.71 -8.59 34.21
CA ASP A 180 0.01 -9.57 33.37
C ASP A 180 0.68 -10.96 33.39
N GLN A 181 2.01 -11.01 33.54
CA GLN A 181 2.75 -12.27 33.63
C GLN A 181 2.73 -12.90 35.03
N ASN A 182 2.70 -12.08 36.08
CA ASN A 182 2.93 -12.53 37.45
C ASN A 182 1.66 -12.56 38.31
N GLU A 183 0.66 -11.75 38.00
CA GLU A 183 -0.60 -11.72 38.71
C GLU A 183 -1.46 -12.91 38.25
N ARG A 184 -1.78 -13.79 39.19
CA ARG A 184 -2.65 -14.94 38.95
C ARG A 184 -3.94 -14.79 39.72
N ALA A 185 -5.06 -14.82 39.01
CA ALA A 185 -6.38 -14.91 39.62
C ALA A 185 -6.81 -16.38 39.72
N SER A 186 -7.22 -16.81 40.91
CA SER A 186 -7.94 -18.07 41.07
C SER A 186 -9.43 -17.78 40.90
N VAL A 187 -10.01 -18.24 39.79
CA VAL A 187 -11.44 -18.04 39.49
C VAL A 187 -12.15 -19.38 39.57
N ARG A 188 -13.25 -19.43 40.32
CA ARG A 188 -14.22 -20.52 40.23
C ARG A 188 -15.34 -20.07 39.30
N ALA A 189 -15.30 -20.57 38.07
CA ALA A 189 -16.35 -20.33 37.10
C ALA A 189 -17.28 -21.55 37.04
N ALA A 190 -18.59 -21.30 36.97
CA ALA A 190 -19.59 -22.28 36.59
C ALA A 190 -20.11 -21.89 35.20
N SER A 191 -19.94 -22.77 34.23
CA SER A 191 -20.48 -22.55 32.89
C SER A 191 -21.96 -22.90 32.88
N PHE A 192 -22.78 -22.01 32.35
CA PHE A 192 -24.20 -22.26 32.08
C PHE A 192 -24.37 -22.42 30.56
N PRO A 193 -24.71 -23.61 30.05
CA PRO A 193 -24.99 -23.80 28.63
C PRO A 193 -26.28 -23.05 28.28
N VAL A 194 -26.15 -21.89 27.65
CA VAL A 194 -27.28 -21.00 27.34
C VAL A 194 -28.26 -21.69 26.39
N GLU A 195 -27.76 -22.58 25.54
CA GLU A 195 -28.52 -23.35 24.55
C GLU A 195 -29.67 -24.16 25.19
N ASP A 196 -29.46 -24.69 26.40
CA ASP A 196 -30.43 -25.50 27.14
C ASP A 196 -31.62 -24.69 27.70
N PHE A 197 -31.54 -23.37 27.64
CA PHE A 197 -32.55 -22.44 28.16
C PHE A 197 -33.27 -21.66 27.06
N LEU A 198 -32.73 -21.58 25.85
CA LEU A 198 -33.36 -20.86 24.73
C LEU A 198 -34.75 -21.40 24.42
N ALA A 199 -34.94 -22.73 24.43
CA ALA A 199 -36.24 -23.35 24.17
C ALA A 199 -37.27 -23.17 25.31
N LYS A 200 -36.82 -22.71 26.50
CA LYS A 200 -37.67 -22.51 27.69
C LYS A 200 -38.18 -21.07 27.81
N VAL A 201 -37.66 -20.15 26.99
CA VAL A 201 -38.08 -18.76 26.96
C VAL A 201 -38.91 -18.54 25.70
N PRO A 202 -40.23 -18.31 25.82
CA PRO A 202 -41.04 -17.97 24.65
C PRO A 202 -40.65 -16.60 24.11
N ASP A 203 -40.79 -16.41 22.80
CA ASP A 203 -40.63 -15.09 22.20
C ASP A 203 -41.65 -14.11 22.81
N PRO A 204 -41.22 -12.87 23.13
CA PRO A 204 -42.11 -11.87 23.71
C PRO A 204 -43.26 -11.55 22.75
N SER A 205 -44.45 -11.38 23.30
CA SER A 205 -45.62 -10.99 22.53
C SER A 205 -45.46 -9.56 21.97
N PRO A 206 -46.14 -9.23 20.85
CA PRO A 206 -46.10 -7.87 20.29
C PRO A 206 -46.47 -6.77 21.30
N SER A 207 -47.44 -7.04 22.17
CA SER A 207 -47.85 -6.11 23.24
C SER A 207 -46.77 -5.89 24.30
N GLU A 208 -45.97 -6.91 24.62
CA GLU A 208 -44.86 -6.77 25.57
C GLU A 208 -43.71 -5.98 24.95
N LEU A 209 -43.44 -6.18 23.66
CA LEU A 209 -42.45 -5.40 22.91
C LEU A 209 -42.83 -3.92 22.84
N GLU A 210 -44.10 -3.62 22.58
CA GLU A 210 -44.61 -2.25 22.51
C GLU A 210 -44.52 -1.57 23.89
N ALA A 211 -44.94 -2.25 24.96
CA ALA A 211 -44.81 -1.76 26.33
C ALA A 211 -43.34 -1.57 26.76
N PHE A 212 -42.43 -2.44 26.31
CA PHE A 212 -41.00 -2.34 26.58
C PHE A 212 -40.37 -1.16 25.82
N PHE A 213 -40.73 -0.97 24.55
CA PHE A 213 -40.30 0.19 23.76
C PHE A 213 -40.82 1.49 24.35
N ASP A 214 -42.11 1.58 24.68
CA ASP A 214 -42.72 2.79 25.25
C ASP A 214 -42.09 3.21 26.57
N ARG A 215 -41.63 2.24 27.37
CA ARG A 215 -40.93 2.50 28.64
C ARG A 215 -39.58 3.19 28.45
N TYR A 216 -38.87 2.91 27.34
CA TYR A 216 -37.49 3.36 27.12
C TYR A 216 -37.29 4.25 25.88
N LYS A 217 -38.37 4.63 25.19
CA LYS A 217 -38.32 5.45 23.96
C LYS A 217 -37.67 6.83 24.17
N ASP A 218 -37.78 7.40 25.37
CA ASP A 218 -37.26 8.72 25.70
C ASP A 218 -35.88 8.69 26.41
N VAL A 219 -35.34 7.49 26.63
CA VAL A 219 -34.05 7.29 27.31
C VAL A 219 -32.93 7.25 26.29
N LEU A 220 -31.86 8.03 26.51
CA LEU A 220 -30.67 8.03 25.65
C LEU A 220 -29.86 6.73 25.84
N PRO A 221 -29.22 6.21 24.78
CA PRO A 221 -28.30 5.06 24.88
C PRO A 221 -27.15 5.37 25.83
N ASP A 222 -26.91 4.47 26.79
CA ASP A 222 -25.86 4.60 27.81
C ASP A 222 -25.21 3.21 28.05
N PRO A 223 -23.94 3.01 27.68
CA PRO A 223 -23.28 1.71 27.80
C PRO A 223 -22.99 1.29 29.25
N ALA A 224 -23.11 2.20 30.22
CA ALA A 224 -22.91 1.91 31.64
C ALA A 224 -24.21 1.47 32.35
N ARG A 225 -25.33 1.38 31.63
CA ARG A 225 -26.65 1.10 32.20
C ARG A 225 -27.15 -0.28 31.78
N ASP A 226 -27.77 -1.00 32.72
CA ASP A 226 -28.33 -2.34 32.48
C ASP A 226 -29.64 -2.33 31.68
N THR A 227 -30.17 -1.14 31.39
CA THR A 227 -31.43 -0.93 30.65
C THR A 227 -31.17 -0.22 29.33
N PRO A 228 -31.89 -0.57 28.25
CA PRO A 228 -31.72 0.08 26.96
C PRO A 228 -32.22 1.52 26.96
N GLY A 229 -31.71 2.31 26.02
CA GLY A 229 -32.24 3.63 25.68
C GLY A 229 -32.46 3.73 24.18
N PHE A 230 -33.71 3.93 23.75
CA PHE A 230 -34.07 3.94 22.33
C PHE A 230 -34.13 5.34 21.71
N LYS A 231 -33.87 6.39 22.50
CA LYS A 231 -33.90 7.76 22.00
C LYS A 231 -32.73 8.02 21.07
N VAL A 232 -33.02 8.34 19.81
CA VAL A 232 -32.00 8.77 18.85
C VAL A 232 -31.39 10.10 19.33
N PRO A 233 -30.06 10.16 19.56
CA PRO A 233 -29.41 11.39 19.98
C PRO A 233 -29.60 12.50 18.95
N ARG A 234 -29.63 13.76 19.41
CA ARG A 234 -29.75 14.91 18.52
C ARG A 234 -28.54 14.95 17.58
N GLN A 235 -28.80 14.75 16.29
CA GLN A 235 -27.79 14.93 15.25
C GLN A 235 -27.68 16.43 14.93
N ILE A 236 -26.45 16.95 14.94
CA ILE A 236 -26.16 18.32 14.52
C ILE A 236 -25.31 18.27 13.25
N ARG A 237 -25.61 19.16 12.30
CA ARG A 237 -24.77 19.37 11.12
C ARG A 237 -23.67 20.33 11.51
N VAL A 238 -22.43 19.86 11.46
CA VAL A 238 -21.24 20.68 11.75
C VAL A 238 -20.60 21.05 10.42
N GLU A 239 -20.34 22.34 10.22
CA GLU A 239 -19.56 22.85 9.09
C GLU A 239 -18.21 23.31 9.66
N ILE A 240 -17.12 22.77 9.11
CA ILE A 240 -15.76 23.19 9.45
C ILE A 240 -15.42 24.32 8.50
N LEU A 241 -15.33 25.54 9.02
CA LEU A 241 -14.74 26.67 8.30
C LEU A 241 -13.23 26.41 8.22
N SER A 242 -12.77 25.97 7.04
CA SER A 242 -11.36 25.91 6.66
C SER A 242 -11.01 27.08 5.76
#